data_AF-A0A949CP08-F1
#
_entry.id   AF-A0A949CP08-F1
#
_cell.length_a   1.000
_cell.length_b   1.000
_cell.length_c   1.000
_cell.angle_alpha   90.00
_cell.angle_beta   90.00
_cell.angle_gamma   90.00
#
_symmetry.space_group_name_H-M   'P 1'
#
loop_
_entity.id
_entity.type
_entity.pdbx_description
1 polymer ?
#
loop_
_entity_poly.entity_id
_entity_poly.type
_entity_poly.pdbx_seq_one_letter_code
_entity_poly.pdbx_strand_id
1 'polypeptide(L)'
;MRYTAIALVAICLQARFVVVEVAAQSEEIKRDEQGINQREIGGQRGGPGGQRAGQTGQRGGPNSQRGGQAGRGGDPGQEQRGRVGQAAQGGQAGRGGSGKGGSGLGNYTEPPPANNVPEHLFNLLLGRPTDTSITVRVLFHKEAEVFVEYGLKSGELDLRTPVAKIEAKGTYDFVLNSLKRNSRYYYRLVYTTQTGQSLPTEEYTFQTQRDPSSSFVFTVTSDSHLDENTSGDVYLLTLANALGSKPDFHFELGDTFMTGKYVKPELSEPQYLAQRYYLGSLCHSASLFFALGNHDGESGSRGSTVWATQTRKRLFPNPEPDHFYTGNEQKDPEIGLPQDYYQWKWGDAQFIVLDPFRYTTQRSRDGNNWSWTLGEQQYRWLKSSLESIDAKYRFVFLHHLVGGSPANNRGGVEVAQLWEWGG
;
A
#
# COMPACT_ATOMS: atom_id res chain seq x y z
N MET A 1 -18.94 -13.49 28.96
CA MET A 1 -19.74 -12.99 27.81
C MET A 1 -20.10 -14.20 26.95
N ARG A 2 -21.29 -14.26 26.33
CA ARG A 2 -21.56 -15.25 25.27
C ARG A 2 -21.01 -14.69 23.96
N TYR A 3 -20.23 -15.48 23.25
CA TYR A 3 -19.41 -15.03 22.14
C TYR A 3 -20.26 -14.66 20.92
N THR A 4 -20.14 -13.43 20.45
CA THR A 4 -20.69 -12.95 19.17
C THR A 4 -19.52 -12.83 18.20
N ALA A 5 -19.66 -13.40 16.99
CA ALA A 5 -18.55 -13.53 16.05
C ALA A 5 -17.99 -12.17 15.58
N ILE A 6 -16.65 -12.09 15.57
CA ILE A 6 -15.87 -11.05 14.92
C ILE A 6 -15.08 -11.75 13.81
N ALA A 7 -15.31 -11.39 12.54
CA ALA A 7 -14.41 -11.82 11.47
C ALA A 7 -13.32 -10.77 11.30
N LEU A 8 -12.08 -11.16 11.64
CA LEU A 8 -10.91 -10.54 11.08
C LEU A 8 -10.71 -11.09 9.66
N VAL A 9 -10.13 -10.30 8.76
CA VAL A 9 -9.73 -10.78 7.44
C VAL A 9 -8.45 -11.64 7.58
N ALA A 10 -8.67 -12.90 7.91
CA ALA A 10 -7.80 -14.05 7.66
C ALA A 10 -8.67 -15.22 7.15
N ILE A 11 -8.08 -16.19 6.45
CA ILE A 11 -8.79 -16.85 5.34
C ILE A 11 -9.21 -18.32 5.61
N CYS A 12 -10.52 -18.52 5.85
CA CYS A 12 -11.36 -19.75 5.70
C CYS A 12 -10.94 -21.03 6.47
N LEU A 13 -11.81 -22.00 6.84
CA LEU A 13 -13.17 -22.47 6.48
C LEU A 13 -13.81 -23.14 7.73
N GLN A 14 -15.10 -23.49 7.88
CA GLN A 14 -16.30 -23.46 7.02
C GLN A 14 -17.53 -22.97 7.82
N ALA A 15 -18.38 -22.12 7.24
CA ALA A 15 -19.85 -22.07 7.40
C ALA A 15 -20.44 -20.90 6.57
N ARG A 16 -20.35 -20.99 5.23
CA ARG A 16 -20.74 -19.93 4.26
C ARG A 16 -20.01 -18.61 4.46
N PHE A 17 -18.70 -18.63 4.22
CA PHE A 17 -17.81 -17.45 4.24
C PHE A 17 -17.11 -17.26 2.88
N VAL A 18 -16.79 -16.01 2.54
CA VAL A 18 -15.99 -15.61 1.35
C VAL A 18 -14.74 -14.88 1.84
N VAL A 19 -13.64 -15.04 1.12
CA VAL A 19 -12.30 -15.03 1.69
C VAL A 19 -11.26 -14.68 0.62
N VAL A 20 -10.30 -13.80 0.95
CA VAL A 20 -9.29 -13.25 0.02
C VAL A 20 -7.92 -13.13 0.70
N GLU A 21 -7.03 -14.10 0.51
CA GLU A 21 -5.68 -14.10 1.09
C GLU A 21 -4.71 -13.51 0.08
N VAL A 22 -3.98 -12.47 0.47
CA VAL A 22 -2.87 -11.92 -0.32
C VAL A 22 -1.57 -12.39 0.32
N ALA A 23 -1.18 -13.63 0.01
CA ALA A 23 0.11 -14.17 0.42
C ALA A 23 1.15 -13.93 -0.69
N ALA A 24 2.03 -12.95 -0.50
CA ALA A 24 3.20 -12.78 -1.35
C ALA A 24 4.22 -13.91 -1.09
N GLN A 25 4.27 -14.91 -1.97
CA GLN A 25 5.32 -15.93 -1.96
C GLN A 25 6.53 -15.46 -2.78
N SER A 26 7.66 -15.25 -2.11
CA SER A 26 8.97 -15.24 -2.76
C SER A 26 9.49 -16.68 -2.87
N GLU A 27 9.36 -17.30 -4.04
CA GLU A 27 9.98 -18.61 -4.29
C GLU A 27 11.49 -18.46 -4.54
N GLU A 28 12.28 -19.00 -3.61
CA GLU A 28 13.73 -19.13 -3.73
C GLU A 28 14.05 -20.31 -4.68
N ILE A 29 14.37 -20.03 -5.95
CA ILE A 29 14.67 -21.05 -6.96
C ILE A 29 15.95 -21.81 -6.58
N LYS A 30 15.78 -22.97 -5.93
CA LYS A 30 16.86 -23.95 -5.74
C LYS A 30 17.12 -24.69 -7.05
N ARG A 31 18.33 -24.56 -7.56
CA ARG A 31 18.81 -25.36 -8.68
C ARG A 31 19.26 -26.73 -8.17
N ASP A 32 18.49 -27.77 -8.49
CA ASP A 32 18.96 -29.15 -8.35
C ASP A 32 19.92 -29.49 -9.51
N GLU A 33 21.20 -29.65 -9.20
CA GLU A 33 22.17 -30.24 -10.11
C GLU A 33 22.01 -31.77 -10.14
N GLN A 34 21.21 -32.29 -11.08
CA GLN A 34 21.24 -33.71 -11.42
C GLN A 34 22.21 -33.96 -12.60
N GLY A 35 23.37 -34.52 -12.27
CA GLY A 35 24.28 -35.05 -13.28
C GLY A 35 23.71 -36.31 -13.92
N ILE A 36 23.50 -36.29 -15.23
CA ILE A 36 23.15 -37.48 -16.03
C ILE A 36 24.27 -37.75 -17.04
N ASN A 37 24.84 -38.95 -16.94
CA ASN A 37 25.98 -39.40 -17.72
C ASN A 37 25.52 -39.97 -19.08
N GLN A 38 26.27 -39.71 -20.16
CA GLN A 38 25.89 -40.13 -21.52
C GLN A 38 26.46 -41.51 -21.91
N ARG A 39 25.59 -42.38 -22.45
CA ARG A 39 25.77 -43.59 -23.29
C ARG A 39 24.37 -44.24 -23.39
N GLU A 40 23.83 -44.81 -24.48
CA GLU A 40 24.31 -45.27 -25.81
C GLU A 40 23.23 -44.92 -26.88
N ILE A 41 23.54 -44.36 -28.05
CA ILE A 41 23.73 -45.01 -29.39
C ILE A 41 22.59 -45.94 -29.91
N GLY A 42 21.95 -45.50 -31.00
CA GLY A 42 21.12 -46.30 -31.94
C GLY A 42 19.61 -45.96 -31.92
N GLY A 43 18.89 -45.79 -33.03
CA GLY A 43 19.22 -45.75 -34.46
C GLY A 43 17.94 -45.80 -35.32
N GLN A 44 18.00 -45.37 -36.60
CA GLN A 44 16.89 -45.35 -37.61
C GLN A 44 15.76 -44.32 -37.38
N ARG A 45 14.96 -43.88 -38.38
CA ARG A 45 15.18 -43.45 -39.80
C ARG A 45 13.82 -42.88 -40.30
N GLY A 46 13.80 -41.73 -41.00
CA GLY A 46 12.61 -41.29 -41.77
C GLY A 46 12.44 -39.77 -41.89
N GLY A 47 12.47 -39.24 -43.13
CA GLY A 47 12.04 -37.85 -43.47
C GLY A 47 10.54 -37.80 -43.84
N PRO A 48 10.02 -36.80 -44.59
CA PRO A 48 10.68 -35.74 -45.40
C PRO A 48 10.39 -34.30 -44.84
N GLY A 49 10.75 -33.15 -45.43
CA GLY A 49 11.62 -32.83 -46.58
C GLY A 49 11.21 -31.52 -47.31
N GLY A 50 12.13 -30.53 -47.41
CA GLY A 50 12.02 -29.30 -48.22
C GLY A 50 11.60 -28.02 -47.47
N GLN A 51 12.05 -26.80 -47.83
CA GLN A 51 13.06 -26.34 -48.81
C GLN A 51 13.47 -24.86 -48.56
N ARG A 52 14.78 -24.53 -48.60
CA ARG A 52 15.47 -23.24 -49.02
C ARG A 52 15.01 -21.87 -48.42
N ALA A 53 15.80 -20.79 -48.32
CA ALA A 53 17.23 -20.41 -48.39
C ALA A 53 17.36 -18.95 -47.82
N GLY A 54 18.49 -18.31 -47.48
CA GLY A 54 19.92 -18.68 -47.39
C GLY A 54 20.82 -17.44 -47.13
N GLN A 55 22.12 -17.64 -46.83
CA GLN A 55 23.26 -16.68 -46.90
C GLN A 55 23.28 -15.42 -45.97
N THR A 56 24.39 -14.84 -45.48
CA THR A 56 25.84 -15.20 -45.30
C THR A 56 26.52 -14.16 -44.37
N GLY A 57 27.64 -14.49 -43.69
CA GLY A 57 28.59 -13.48 -43.18
C GLY A 57 29.50 -13.89 -42.00
N GLN A 58 30.82 -14.02 -42.22
CA GLN A 58 31.86 -14.27 -41.19
C GLN A 58 32.63 -12.96 -40.89
N ARG A 59 32.89 -12.57 -39.63
CA ARG A 59 34.07 -12.86 -38.77
C ARG A 59 35.48 -12.55 -39.34
N GLY A 60 36.23 -11.72 -38.60
CA GLY A 60 37.70 -11.59 -38.64
C GLY A 60 38.23 -10.65 -37.53
N GLY A 61 39.25 -11.07 -36.77
CA GLY A 61 40.08 -10.21 -35.86
C GLY A 61 41.49 -10.03 -36.45
N PRO A 62 42.61 -9.94 -35.67
CA PRO A 62 42.77 -9.84 -34.20
C PRO A 62 43.94 -8.87 -33.75
N ASN A 63 44.43 -9.00 -32.50
CA ASN A 63 45.76 -8.59 -31.96
C ASN A 63 46.07 -7.08 -31.73
N SER A 64 46.98 -6.63 -30.83
CA SER A 64 47.80 -7.28 -29.77
C SER A 64 48.63 -6.29 -28.91
N GLN A 65 48.88 -6.60 -27.61
CA GLN A 65 50.14 -6.35 -26.82
C GLN A 65 50.63 -4.86 -26.58
N ARG A 66 51.52 -4.45 -25.63
CA ARG A 66 52.42 -5.09 -24.61
C ARG A 66 52.99 -4.04 -23.59
N GLY A 67 53.32 -4.47 -22.35
CA GLY A 67 54.43 -3.98 -21.46
C GLY A 67 54.36 -2.56 -20.81
N GLY A 68 55.07 -2.22 -19.70
CA GLY A 68 55.84 -3.03 -18.70
C GLY A 68 56.82 -2.21 -17.80
N GLN A 69 57.07 -2.64 -16.55
CA GLN A 69 58.21 -2.32 -15.60
C GLN A 69 58.43 -0.84 -15.09
N ALA A 70 59.28 -0.52 -14.08
CA ALA A 70 59.57 -1.04 -12.72
C ALA A 70 60.65 -0.20 -11.94
N GLY A 71 60.59 -0.13 -10.58
CA GLY A 71 61.71 0.24 -9.65
C GLY A 71 61.82 1.72 -9.16
N ARG A 72 62.68 2.13 -8.18
CA ARG A 72 63.28 1.51 -6.95
C ARG A 72 64.12 2.56 -6.14
N GLY A 73 64.16 2.51 -4.78
CA GLY A 73 65.10 3.26 -3.88
C GLY A 73 64.60 4.63 -3.34
N GLY A 74 65.03 5.20 -2.19
CA GLY A 74 65.99 4.81 -1.13
C GLY A 74 65.92 5.74 0.14
N ASP A 75 66.64 5.39 1.22
CA ASP A 75 66.64 5.90 2.64
C ASP A 75 67.61 7.11 2.88
N PRO A 76 67.97 7.64 4.11
CA PRO A 76 67.39 7.59 5.48
C PRO A 76 67.33 8.94 6.28
N GLY A 77 66.71 8.90 7.49
CA GLY A 77 67.39 9.37 8.73
C GLY A 77 66.73 10.43 9.65
N GLN A 78 66.31 10.03 10.87
CA GLN A 78 66.94 10.40 12.17
C GLN A 78 66.13 9.89 13.40
N GLU A 79 66.84 9.65 14.51
CA GLU A 79 66.32 9.05 15.75
C GLU A 79 65.72 10.08 16.75
N GLN A 80 64.75 9.65 17.57
CA GLN A 80 64.94 9.71 19.04
C GLN A 80 64.01 8.77 19.84
N ARG A 81 64.51 8.36 21.01
CA ARG A 81 63.94 7.39 21.96
C ARG A 81 62.98 8.12 22.91
N GLY A 82 61.92 7.56 23.49
CA GLY A 82 61.36 6.19 23.47
C GLY A 82 60.84 5.81 24.87
N ARG A 83 59.77 5.00 24.99
CA ARG A 83 59.55 4.09 26.13
C ARG A 83 58.46 3.05 25.86
N VAL A 84 58.74 1.84 26.34
CA VAL A 84 58.02 0.59 26.06
C VAL A 84 56.69 0.51 26.79
N GLY A 85 55.64 0.09 26.07
CA GLY A 85 54.39 -0.47 26.59
C GLY A 85 53.89 -1.51 25.58
N GLN A 86 53.71 -2.76 26.01
CA GLN A 86 53.53 -3.89 25.10
C GLN A 86 52.19 -3.86 24.36
N ALA A 87 52.23 -3.88 23.02
CA ALA A 87 51.09 -4.19 22.18
C ALA A 87 51.39 -5.47 21.38
N ALA A 88 50.74 -6.58 21.72
CA ALA A 88 50.83 -7.82 20.97
C ALA A 88 49.76 -7.84 19.87
N GLN A 89 50.18 -7.87 18.61
CA GLN A 89 49.29 -8.20 17.51
C GLN A 89 48.96 -9.70 17.57
N GLY A 90 47.67 -10.03 17.70
CA GLY A 90 47.12 -11.35 17.45
C GLY A 90 46.00 -11.22 16.44
N GLY A 91 46.26 -11.58 15.18
CA GLY A 91 45.21 -11.59 14.16
C GLY A 91 44.22 -12.72 14.41
N GLN A 92 42.92 -12.40 14.46
CA GLN A 92 41.86 -13.39 14.33
C GLN A 92 40.82 -12.93 13.31
N ALA A 93 40.70 -13.72 12.24
CA ALA A 93 39.58 -13.64 11.32
C ALA A 93 38.32 -14.21 11.99
N GLY A 94 37.16 -13.70 11.58
CA GLY A 94 35.89 -14.40 11.73
C GLY A 94 35.19 -14.26 13.08
N ARG A 95 34.23 -13.34 13.14
CA ARG A 95 32.88 -13.64 13.66
C ARG A 95 31.88 -12.71 13.00
N GLY A 96 31.27 -13.18 11.91
CA GLY A 96 30.13 -12.49 11.31
C GLY A 96 29.00 -12.41 12.32
N GLY A 97 28.53 -11.20 12.61
CA GLY A 97 27.32 -11.00 13.39
C GLY A 97 26.14 -11.56 12.61
N SER A 98 25.57 -12.66 13.08
CA SER A 98 24.38 -13.29 12.51
C SER A 98 23.27 -12.25 12.32
N GLY A 99 22.80 -12.11 11.07
CA GLY A 99 21.81 -11.10 10.72
C GLY A 99 20.53 -11.22 11.54
N LYS A 100 20.04 -10.09 12.07
CA LYS A 100 18.64 -9.97 12.45
C LYS A 100 17.84 -9.81 11.15
N GLY A 101 16.89 -10.69 10.91
CA GLY A 101 16.10 -10.74 9.68
C GLY A 101 15.18 -9.53 9.51
N GLY A 102 15.72 -8.46 8.93
CA GLY A 102 14.98 -7.47 8.15
C GLY A 102 15.48 -7.54 6.71
N SER A 103 14.66 -7.17 5.74
CA SER A 103 14.92 -7.33 4.30
C SER A 103 16.12 -6.53 3.74
N GLY A 104 16.82 -5.75 4.56
CA GLY A 104 17.83 -4.78 4.13
C GLY A 104 17.25 -3.48 3.58
N LEU A 105 15.92 -3.41 3.41
CA LEU A 105 15.21 -2.33 2.72
C LEU A 105 14.84 -1.19 3.68
N GLY A 106 15.20 0.03 3.28
CA GLY A 106 14.98 1.28 4.00
C GLY A 106 16.25 2.12 4.11
N ASN A 107 16.16 3.21 4.89
CA ASN A 107 17.06 4.37 4.84
C ASN A 107 17.07 5.05 3.47
N TYR A 108 15.90 5.12 2.83
CA TYR A 108 15.76 5.76 1.53
C TYR A 108 16.04 7.27 1.61
N THR A 109 16.96 7.73 0.78
CA THR A 109 17.22 9.16 0.51
C THR A 109 16.47 9.66 -0.73
N GLU A 110 16.11 8.75 -1.63
CA GLU A 110 15.34 8.98 -2.84
C GLU A 110 14.31 7.84 -2.98
N PRO A 111 13.17 8.04 -3.66
CA PRO A 111 12.17 6.99 -3.85
C PRO A 111 12.68 5.80 -4.68
N PRO A 112 12.35 4.55 -4.31
CA PRO A 112 12.65 3.37 -5.12
C PRO A 112 12.03 3.43 -6.54
N PRO A 113 12.55 2.68 -7.53
CA PRO A 113 12.16 2.82 -8.93
C PRO A 113 10.66 2.66 -9.24
N ALA A 114 9.92 1.87 -8.45
CA ALA A 114 8.47 1.69 -8.60
C ALA A 114 7.65 2.99 -8.42
N ASN A 115 8.25 4.04 -7.84
CA ASN A 115 7.65 5.36 -7.67
C ASN A 115 7.79 6.27 -8.90
N ASN A 116 8.59 5.87 -9.90
CA ASN A 116 8.77 6.62 -11.15
C ASN A 116 7.60 6.38 -12.12
N VAL A 117 6.43 6.94 -11.78
CA VAL A 117 5.21 6.81 -12.58
C VAL A 117 5.24 7.71 -13.83
N PRO A 118 4.58 7.33 -14.94
CA PRO A 118 4.48 8.15 -16.15
C PRO A 118 3.89 9.54 -15.89
N GLU A 119 4.26 10.54 -16.72
CA GLU A 119 3.59 11.85 -16.68
C GLU A 119 2.09 11.71 -16.96
N HIS A 120 1.28 12.40 -16.15
CA HIS A 120 -0.17 12.42 -16.26
C HIS A 120 -0.70 13.79 -15.79
N LEU A 121 -1.86 14.20 -16.28
CA LEU A 121 -2.41 15.53 -15.94
C LEU A 121 -2.99 15.57 -14.51
N PHE A 122 -3.65 14.51 -14.08
CA PHE A 122 -4.33 14.44 -12.79
C PHE A 122 -4.46 12.99 -12.29
N ASN A 123 -4.75 12.83 -10.99
CA ASN A 123 -5.28 11.59 -10.42
C ASN A 123 -6.60 11.88 -9.70
N LEU A 124 -7.52 10.93 -9.73
CA LEU A 124 -8.80 10.98 -9.03
C LEU A 124 -8.91 9.81 -8.06
N LEU A 125 -9.35 10.08 -6.83
CA LEU A 125 -9.79 9.06 -5.89
C LEU A 125 -11.21 9.39 -5.40
N LEU A 126 -12.09 8.39 -5.41
CA LEU A 126 -13.33 8.42 -4.68
C LEU A 126 -13.06 8.07 -3.21
N GLY A 127 -13.77 8.71 -2.29
CA GLY A 127 -13.74 8.40 -0.87
C GLY A 127 -15.00 8.86 -0.15
N ARG A 128 -15.11 8.46 1.11
CA ARG A 128 -16.21 8.87 2.01
C ARG A 128 -17.64 8.67 1.43
N PRO A 129 -17.98 7.55 0.77
CA PRO A 129 -19.34 7.31 0.27
C PRO A 129 -20.33 7.07 1.41
N THR A 130 -21.36 7.91 1.50
CA THR A 130 -22.45 7.75 2.46
C THR A 130 -23.70 7.18 1.78
N ASP A 131 -24.86 7.30 2.43
CA ASP A 131 -26.16 7.05 1.82
C ASP A 131 -26.63 8.19 0.89
N THR A 132 -26.05 9.38 1.03
CA THR A 132 -26.54 10.63 0.44
C THR A 132 -25.44 11.53 -0.15
N SER A 133 -24.17 11.13 -0.04
CA SER A 133 -23.02 11.88 -0.55
C SER A 133 -21.82 11.00 -0.94
N ILE A 134 -20.87 11.57 -1.67
CA ILE A 134 -19.53 11.01 -1.91
C ILE A 134 -18.51 12.13 -2.12
N THR A 135 -17.24 11.89 -1.77
CA THR A 135 -16.13 12.79 -2.10
C THR A 135 -15.40 12.32 -3.36
N VAL A 136 -15.27 13.21 -4.34
CA VAL A 136 -14.40 13.05 -5.51
C VAL A 136 -13.14 13.90 -5.27
N ARG A 137 -12.05 13.28 -4.80
CA ARG A 137 -10.76 13.96 -4.54
C ARG A 137 -9.84 13.90 -5.75
N VAL A 138 -9.68 15.04 -6.40
CA VAL A 138 -8.75 15.19 -7.54
C VAL A 138 -7.42 15.81 -7.09
N LEU A 139 -6.35 15.49 -7.81
CA LEU A 139 -5.06 16.19 -7.76
C LEU A 139 -4.65 16.47 -9.19
N PHE A 140 -4.38 17.73 -9.55
CA PHE A 140 -3.89 18.11 -10.88
C PHE A 140 -2.43 18.56 -10.81
N HIS A 141 -1.60 18.13 -11.76
CA HIS A 141 -0.16 18.49 -11.83
C HIS A 141 0.09 19.83 -12.54
N LYS A 142 -0.95 20.42 -13.14
CA LYS A 142 -0.96 21.74 -13.78
C LYS A 142 -2.27 22.44 -13.39
N GLU A 143 -2.29 23.77 -13.45
CA GLU A 143 -3.50 24.54 -13.17
C GLU A 143 -4.66 24.12 -14.09
N ALA A 144 -5.85 23.98 -13.52
CA ALA A 144 -7.05 23.64 -14.26
C ALA A 144 -8.32 24.26 -13.63
N GLU A 145 -9.29 24.61 -14.47
CA GLU A 145 -10.67 24.84 -14.04
C GLU A 145 -11.45 23.53 -14.23
N VAL A 146 -12.09 23.03 -13.18
CA VAL A 146 -12.67 21.67 -13.16
C VAL A 146 -14.07 21.70 -12.56
N PHE A 147 -14.98 20.89 -13.12
CA PHE A 147 -16.25 20.54 -12.48
C PHE A 147 -16.57 19.06 -12.70
N VAL A 148 -17.49 18.53 -11.90
CA VAL A 148 -18.00 17.16 -12.05
C VAL A 148 -19.38 17.21 -12.68
N GLU A 149 -19.62 16.41 -13.72
CA GLU A 149 -20.95 16.09 -14.23
C GLU A 149 -21.34 14.69 -13.76
N TYR A 150 -22.57 14.48 -13.32
CA TYR A 150 -23.03 13.20 -12.77
C TYR A 150 -24.53 12.99 -12.98
N GLY A 151 -24.97 11.73 -12.97
CA GLY A 151 -26.36 11.33 -13.18
C GLY A 151 -26.62 9.87 -12.82
N LEU A 152 -27.89 9.45 -12.85
CA LEU A 152 -28.29 8.08 -12.51
C LEU A 152 -28.17 7.07 -13.68
N LYS A 153 -27.82 7.56 -14.88
CA LYS A 153 -27.76 6.76 -16.10
C LYS A 153 -26.56 7.15 -16.97
N SER A 154 -25.85 6.15 -17.48
CA SER A 154 -24.72 6.32 -18.39
C SER A 154 -25.12 7.16 -19.61
N GLY A 155 -24.30 8.15 -19.96
CA GLY A 155 -24.55 9.12 -21.03
C GLY A 155 -25.56 10.22 -20.71
N GLU A 156 -26.27 10.16 -19.57
CA GLU A 156 -27.31 11.11 -19.15
C GLU A 156 -26.92 11.73 -17.80
N LEU A 157 -25.92 12.63 -17.84
CA LEU A 157 -25.38 13.34 -16.68
C LEU A 157 -26.08 14.69 -16.52
N ASP A 158 -27.20 14.68 -15.79
CA ASP A 158 -28.12 15.81 -15.63
C ASP A 158 -27.74 16.79 -14.49
N LEU A 159 -26.83 16.40 -13.62
CA LEU A 159 -26.34 17.20 -12.49
C LEU A 159 -24.88 17.62 -12.71
N ARG A 160 -24.51 18.77 -12.15
CA ARG A 160 -23.11 19.24 -12.14
C ARG A 160 -22.76 20.06 -10.91
N THR A 161 -21.48 20.07 -10.56
CA THR A 161 -20.93 20.98 -9.54
C THR A 161 -20.73 22.40 -10.12
N PRO A 162 -20.52 23.40 -9.26
CA PRO A 162 -19.79 24.61 -9.64
C PRO A 162 -18.41 24.29 -10.21
N VAL A 163 -17.85 25.22 -10.97
CA VAL A 163 -16.46 25.16 -11.43
C VAL A 163 -15.53 25.57 -10.29
N ALA A 164 -14.56 24.72 -9.98
CA ALA A 164 -13.45 25.01 -9.07
C ALA A 164 -12.19 25.35 -9.86
N LYS A 165 -11.38 26.27 -9.34
CA LYS A 165 -10.02 26.49 -9.82
C LYS A 165 -9.07 25.66 -8.98
N ILE A 166 -8.26 24.83 -9.63
CA ILE A 166 -7.35 23.90 -8.98
C ILE A 166 -5.91 24.34 -9.27
N GLU A 167 -5.17 24.61 -8.19
CA GLU A 167 -3.75 24.92 -8.24
C GLU A 167 -2.91 23.66 -8.52
N ALA A 168 -1.79 23.83 -9.22
CA ALA A 168 -0.90 22.72 -9.52
C ALA A 168 -0.37 22.05 -8.24
N LYS A 169 -0.42 20.72 -8.19
CA LYS A 169 -0.03 19.84 -7.07
C LYS A 169 -0.90 19.96 -5.81
N GLY A 170 -1.97 20.76 -5.86
CA GLY A 170 -3.01 20.78 -4.85
C GLY A 170 -4.02 19.64 -5.03
N THR A 171 -4.66 19.23 -3.93
CA THR A 171 -5.86 18.37 -3.95
C THR A 171 -7.12 19.23 -3.82
N TYR A 172 -8.19 18.85 -4.53
CA TYR A 172 -9.51 19.47 -4.38
C TYR A 172 -10.60 18.41 -4.21
N ASP A 173 -11.52 18.66 -3.28
CA ASP A 173 -12.65 17.77 -2.97
C ASP A 173 -13.95 18.32 -3.56
N PHE A 174 -14.48 17.64 -4.57
CA PHE A 174 -15.88 17.83 -4.97
C PHE A 174 -16.75 16.88 -4.13
N VAL A 175 -17.47 17.43 -3.14
CA VAL A 175 -18.46 16.67 -2.38
C VAL A 175 -19.80 16.70 -3.13
N LEU A 176 -20.17 15.57 -3.72
CA LEU A 176 -21.48 15.40 -4.33
C LEU A 176 -22.47 15.05 -3.21
N ASN A 177 -23.58 15.79 -3.10
CA ASN A 177 -24.55 15.70 -2.00
C ASN A 177 -25.97 15.50 -2.54
N SER A 178 -26.93 15.25 -1.64
CA SER A 178 -28.34 15.02 -1.99
C SER A 178 -28.55 13.85 -2.95
N LEU A 179 -27.65 12.86 -2.89
CA LEU A 179 -27.69 11.66 -3.72
C LEU A 179 -28.78 10.70 -3.21
N LYS A 180 -29.32 9.90 -4.13
CA LYS A 180 -30.22 8.81 -3.77
C LYS A 180 -29.42 7.67 -3.14
N ARG A 181 -29.92 7.13 -2.03
CA ARG A 181 -29.45 5.90 -1.39
C ARG A 181 -29.54 4.69 -2.32
N ASN A 182 -28.70 3.68 -2.07
CA ASN A 182 -28.63 2.42 -2.81
C ASN A 182 -28.64 2.56 -4.35
N SER A 183 -28.05 3.65 -4.85
CA SER A 183 -28.10 4.02 -6.26
C SER A 183 -26.70 4.02 -6.85
N ARG A 184 -26.58 3.45 -8.04
CA ARG A 184 -25.41 3.61 -8.89
C ARG A 184 -25.50 4.94 -9.61
N TYR A 185 -24.46 5.75 -9.49
CA TYR A 185 -24.27 6.97 -10.26
C TYR A 185 -23.21 6.75 -11.33
N TYR A 186 -23.32 7.53 -12.39
CA TYR A 186 -22.33 7.71 -13.45
C TYR A 186 -21.84 9.15 -13.36
N TYR A 187 -20.56 9.39 -13.65
CA TYR A 187 -19.97 10.71 -13.55
C TYR A 187 -18.72 10.86 -14.41
N ARG A 188 -18.31 12.09 -14.68
CA ARG A 188 -17.01 12.44 -15.28
C ARG A 188 -16.51 13.76 -14.75
N LEU A 189 -15.20 14.00 -14.80
CA LEU A 189 -14.69 15.36 -14.71
C LEU A 189 -14.83 16.04 -16.07
N VAL A 190 -15.08 17.33 -16.08
CA VAL A 190 -14.83 18.21 -17.22
C VAL A 190 -13.80 19.25 -16.75
N TYR A 191 -12.68 19.33 -17.46
CA TYR A 191 -11.56 20.20 -17.08
C TYR A 191 -11.09 21.06 -18.25
N THR A 192 -10.66 22.28 -17.93
CA THR A 192 -10.05 23.23 -18.87
C THR A 192 -8.65 23.57 -18.34
N THR A 193 -7.62 23.35 -19.17
CA THR A 193 -6.24 23.76 -18.85
C THR A 193 -5.89 25.10 -19.53
N GLN A 194 -4.65 25.56 -19.40
CA GLN A 194 -4.13 26.76 -20.09
C GLN A 194 -4.30 26.74 -21.63
N THR A 195 -4.63 25.60 -22.24
CA THR A 195 -5.02 25.51 -23.67
C THR A 195 -6.39 26.14 -23.99
N GLY A 196 -7.23 26.41 -22.98
CA GLY A 196 -8.57 26.97 -23.13
C GLY A 196 -9.65 25.98 -23.63
N GLN A 197 -9.28 24.77 -24.03
CA GLN A 197 -10.24 23.72 -24.41
C GLN A 197 -10.73 22.96 -23.19
N SER A 198 -12.05 22.90 -23.00
CA SER A 198 -12.67 21.99 -22.04
C SER A 198 -12.69 20.56 -22.58
N LEU A 199 -12.22 19.61 -21.77
CA LEU A 199 -12.13 18.20 -22.10
C LEU A 199 -12.85 17.37 -21.01
N PRO A 200 -13.72 16.41 -21.38
CA PRO A 200 -14.24 15.43 -20.45
C PRO A 200 -13.23 14.30 -20.20
N THR A 201 -13.30 13.67 -19.03
CA THR A 201 -12.72 12.34 -18.83
C THR A 201 -13.59 11.26 -19.46
N GLU A 202 -13.12 10.01 -19.42
CA GLU A 202 -14.02 8.86 -19.51
C GLU A 202 -15.13 8.94 -18.45
N GLU A 203 -16.24 8.24 -18.70
CA GLU A 203 -17.31 8.10 -17.73
C GLU A 203 -16.97 7.00 -16.72
N TYR A 204 -17.06 7.36 -15.45
CA TYR A 204 -16.81 6.51 -14.30
C TYR A 204 -18.10 6.29 -13.52
N THR A 205 -18.07 5.42 -12.52
CA THR A 205 -19.27 5.07 -11.73
C THR A 205 -18.96 5.04 -10.23
N PHE A 206 -19.96 5.27 -9.40
CA PHE A 206 -19.87 5.01 -7.96
C PHE A 206 -21.21 4.52 -7.42
N GLN A 207 -21.23 4.08 -6.17
CA GLN A 207 -22.39 3.50 -5.50
C GLN A 207 -22.59 4.20 -4.15
N THR A 208 -23.82 4.65 -3.85
CA THR A 208 -24.22 5.08 -2.50
C THR A 208 -24.66 3.90 -1.64
N GLN A 209 -24.73 4.08 -0.30
CA GLN A 209 -24.95 2.99 0.66
C GLN A 209 -26.03 2.00 0.23
N ARG A 210 -25.62 0.73 0.11
CA ARG A 210 -26.49 -0.40 -0.18
C ARG A 210 -27.53 -0.60 0.91
N ASP A 211 -28.75 -0.93 0.50
CA ASP A 211 -29.81 -1.33 1.45
C ASP A 211 -29.56 -2.75 1.97
N PRO A 212 -30.09 -3.10 3.16
CA PRO A 212 -30.10 -4.46 3.67
C PRO A 212 -30.53 -5.48 2.60
N SER A 213 -29.96 -6.68 2.66
CA SER A 213 -30.06 -7.77 1.68
C SER A 213 -29.58 -7.46 0.25
N SER A 214 -29.08 -6.26 -0.06
CA SER A 214 -28.45 -5.98 -1.36
C SER A 214 -27.06 -6.62 -1.46
N SER A 215 -26.76 -7.26 -2.58
CA SER A 215 -25.42 -7.76 -2.89
C SER A 215 -24.46 -6.63 -3.26
N PHE A 216 -23.22 -6.72 -2.80
CA PHE A 216 -22.13 -5.84 -3.18
C PHE A 216 -20.81 -6.61 -3.29
N VAL A 217 -19.81 -5.99 -3.90
CA VAL A 217 -18.44 -6.49 -4.00
C VAL A 217 -17.51 -5.46 -3.36
N PHE A 218 -16.49 -5.92 -2.65
CA PHE A 218 -15.34 -5.10 -2.28
C PHE A 218 -14.06 -5.87 -2.61
N THR A 219 -12.96 -5.14 -2.78
CA THR A 219 -11.64 -5.72 -3.08
C THR A 219 -10.64 -5.27 -2.04
N VAL A 220 -9.55 -6.02 -1.90
CA VAL A 220 -8.52 -5.80 -0.87
C VAL A 220 -7.14 -6.02 -1.49
N THR A 221 -6.23 -5.08 -1.27
CA THR A 221 -4.77 -5.24 -1.39
C THR A 221 -4.11 -4.90 -0.05
N SER A 222 -2.85 -5.25 0.09
CA SER A 222 -2.01 -4.96 1.25
C SER A 222 -0.57 -4.91 0.76
N ASP A 223 0.31 -4.25 1.50
CA ASP A 223 1.75 -4.36 1.30
C ASP A 223 2.18 -3.95 -0.13
N SER A 224 1.52 -2.95 -0.71
CA SER A 224 1.85 -2.46 -2.04
C SER A 224 3.28 -1.89 -2.13
N HIS A 225 3.85 -1.46 -1.00
CA HIS A 225 5.26 -1.11 -0.67
C HIS A 225 5.98 -0.10 -1.57
N LEU A 226 5.83 -0.15 -2.90
CA LEU A 226 6.58 0.59 -3.92
C LEU A 226 8.09 0.60 -3.65
N ASP A 227 8.62 -0.55 -3.22
CA ASP A 227 10.03 -0.77 -2.88
C ASP A 227 10.83 -1.24 -4.11
N GLU A 228 12.09 -1.62 -3.90
CA GLU A 228 12.96 -2.17 -4.97
C GLU A 228 12.51 -3.51 -5.54
N ASN A 229 11.59 -4.24 -4.88
CA ASN A 229 11.06 -5.51 -5.33
C ASN A 229 9.70 -5.36 -6.06
N THR A 230 9.08 -4.19 -5.95
CA THR A 230 7.76 -3.92 -6.52
C THR A 230 7.83 -3.72 -8.03
N SER A 231 7.00 -4.45 -8.77
CA SER A 231 6.75 -4.20 -10.20
C SER A 231 5.48 -3.36 -10.37
N GLY A 232 5.63 -2.14 -10.89
CA GLY A 232 4.51 -1.24 -11.18
C GLY A 232 3.50 -1.84 -12.17
N ASP A 233 3.96 -2.60 -13.17
CA ASP A 233 3.09 -3.27 -14.15
C ASP A 233 2.24 -4.36 -13.50
N VAL A 234 2.80 -5.14 -12.57
CA VAL A 234 2.07 -6.17 -11.81
C VAL A 234 1.05 -5.52 -10.87
N TYR A 235 1.40 -4.38 -10.26
CA TYR A 235 0.47 -3.63 -9.42
C TYR A 235 -0.70 -3.06 -10.23
N LEU A 236 -0.44 -2.42 -11.37
CA LEU A 236 -1.49 -1.96 -12.30
C LEU A 236 -2.39 -3.10 -12.79
N LEU A 237 -1.81 -4.26 -13.14
CA LEU A 237 -2.59 -5.44 -13.52
C LEU A 237 -3.47 -5.97 -12.37
N THR A 238 -2.96 -5.94 -11.14
CA THR A 238 -3.71 -6.31 -9.93
C THR A 238 -4.90 -5.38 -9.70
N LEU A 239 -4.69 -4.06 -9.82
CA LEU A 239 -5.74 -3.06 -9.69
C LEU A 239 -6.76 -3.13 -10.84
N ALA A 240 -6.33 -3.44 -12.06
CA ALA A 240 -7.23 -3.68 -13.20
C ALA A 240 -8.11 -4.93 -13.00
N ASN A 241 -7.57 -6.01 -12.44
CA ASN A 241 -8.34 -7.21 -12.08
C ASN A 241 -9.36 -6.91 -10.97
N ALA A 242 -8.97 -6.11 -9.97
CA ALA A 242 -9.88 -5.62 -8.94
C ALA A 242 -11.00 -4.73 -9.54
N LEU A 243 -10.68 -3.83 -10.47
CA LEU A 243 -11.66 -2.98 -11.17
C LEU A 243 -12.63 -3.81 -12.01
N GLY A 244 -12.15 -4.87 -12.67
CA GLY A 244 -12.97 -5.82 -13.43
C GLY A 244 -14.05 -6.51 -12.58
N SER A 245 -13.84 -6.62 -11.26
CA SER A 245 -14.82 -7.14 -10.30
C SER A 245 -15.93 -6.13 -9.94
N LYS A 246 -15.84 -4.89 -10.43
CA LYS A 246 -16.79 -3.78 -10.21
C LYS A 246 -17.16 -3.54 -8.73
N PRO A 247 -16.17 -3.43 -7.82
CA PRO A 247 -16.42 -3.24 -6.40
C PRO A 247 -17.11 -1.90 -6.12
N ASP A 248 -17.89 -1.87 -5.04
CA ASP A 248 -18.41 -0.63 -4.45
C ASP A 248 -17.25 0.17 -3.80
N PHE A 249 -16.29 -0.54 -3.20
CA PHE A 249 -15.08 0.04 -2.59
C PHE A 249 -13.88 -0.93 -2.57
N HIS A 250 -12.70 -0.33 -2.41
CA HIS A 250 -11.41 -1.01 -2.37
C HIS A 250 -10.68 -0.66 -1.07
N PHE A 251 -10.11 -1.68 -0.43
CA PHE A 251 -9.27 -1.53 0.76
C PHE A 251 -7.80 -1.74 0.42
N GLU A 252 -6.96 -0.84 0.92
CA GLU A 252 -5.52 -1.05 1.01
C GLU A 252 -5.16 -1.23 2.50
N LEU A 253 -4.53 -2.36 2.87
CA LEU A 253 -4.33 -2.75 4.27
C LEU A 253 -2.97 -2.39 4.88
N GLY A 254 -2.43 -1.23 4.49
CA GLY A 254 -1.25 -0.63 5.12
C GLY A 254 0.09 -1.07 4.55
N ASP A 255 1.16 -0.41 5.03
CA ASP A 255 2.51 -0.44 4.46
C ASP A 255 2.49 0.04 2.99
N THR A 256 1.69 1.08 2.75
CA THR A 256 1.38 1.67 1.45
C THR A 256 2.31 2.83 1.13
N PHE A 257 2.52 3.70 2.13
CA PHE A 257 3.26 4.96 2.00
C PHE A 257 4.72 4.83 2.42
N MET A 258 5.04 3.83 3.25
CA MET A 258 6.39 3.45 3.66
C MET A 258 7.28 4.59 4.21
N THR A 259 6.70 5.70 4.67
CA THR A 259 7.41 6.86 5.25
C THR A 259 8.44 6.48 6.30
N GLY A 260 8.14 5.48 7.11
CA GLY A 260 9.02 4.91 8.13
C GLY A 260 10.23 4.11 7.60
N LYS A 261 10.43 4.04 6.27
CA LYS A 261 11.61 3.53 5.56
C LYS A 261 12.54 4.65 5.08
N TYR A 262 12.11 5.90 5.02
CA TYR A 262 12.94 7.02 4.55
C TYR A 262 13.80 7.59 5.68
N VAL A 263 14.97 8.17 5.35
CA VAL A 263 15.83 8.84 6.36
C VAL A 263 15.23 10.12 6.93
N LYS A 264 14.28 10.71 6.19
CA LYS A 264 13.48 11.87 6.56
C LYS A 264 12.07 11.69 5.99
N PRO A 265 11.00 12.00 6.74
CA PRO A 265 9.65 11.74 6.30
C PRO A 265 9.28 12.49 5.00
N GLU A 266 9.78 13.72 4.82
CA GLU A 266 9.52 14.57 3.65
C GLU A 266 9.93 13.91 2.32
N LEU A 267 10.96 13.06 2.34
CA LEU A 267 11.49 12.37 1.16
C LEU A 267 10.53 11.29 0.64
N SER A 268 9.49 10.93 1.40
CA SER A 268 8.46 9.96 1.00
C SER A 268 7.29 10.58 0.25
N GLU A 269 7.16 11.91 0.15
CA GLU A 269 6.05 12.54 -0.61
C GLU A 269 5.88 12.00 -2.05
N PRO A 270 6.95 11.75 -2.84
CA PRO A 270 6.80 11.16 -4.16
C PRO A 270 6.16 9.76 -4.14
N GLN A 271 6.33 8.98 -3.06
CA GLN A 271 5.67 7.68 -2.91
C GLN A 271 4.16 7.82 -2.66
N TYR A 272 3.73 8.82 -1.87
CA TYR A 272 2.30 9.13 -1.77
C TYR A 272 1.70 9.54 -3.13
N LEU A 273 2.45 10.30 -3.94
CA LEU A 273 2.02 10.69 -5.29
C LEU A 273 2.00 9.50 -6.26
N ALA A 274 2.98 8.60 -6.20
CA ALA A 274 2.98 7.35 -6.96
C ALA A 274 1.79 6.46 -6.57
N GLN A 275 1.50 6.30 -5.28
CA GLN A 275 0.31 5.59 -4.82
C GLN A 275 -1.00 6.21 -5.33
N ARG A 276 -1.11 7.55 -5.42
CA ARG A 276 -2.26 8.20 -6.06
C ARG A 276 -2.39 7.86 -7.55
N TYR A 277 -1.28 7.68 -8.26
CA TYR A 277 -1.29 7.22 -9.65
C TYR A 277 -1.80 5.78 -9.77
N TYR A 278 -1.21 4.85 -9.01
CA TYR A 278 -1.62 3.44 -9.04
C TYR A 278 -3.07 3.27 -8.59
N LEU A 279 -3.40 3.66 -7.35
CA LEU A 279 -4.76 3.54 -6.81
C LEU A 279 -5.79 4.31 -7.64
N GLY A 280 -5.39 5.40 -8.31
CA GLY A 280 -6.25 6.13 -9.26
C GLY A 280 -6.76 5.30 -10.43
N SER A 281 -6.09 4.20 -10.80
CA SER A 281 -6.51 3.26 -11.86
C SER A 281 -7.68 2.35 -11.48
N LEU A 282 -8.07 2.32 -10.19
CA LEU A 282 -9.21 1.56 -9.66
C LEU A 282 -10.17 2.48 -8.91
N CYS A 283 -9.62 3.31 -8.04
CA CYS A 283 -10.38 4.13 -7.10
C CYS A 283 -11.03 5.37 -7.75
N HIS A 284 -10.97 5.48 -9.08
CA HIS A 284 -11.89 6.33 -9.84
C HIS A 284 -13.30 5.73 -9.93
N SER A 285 -13.50 4.43 -9.68
CA SER A 285 -14.83 3.80 -9.65
C SER A 285 -15.13 2.97 -8.40
N ALA A 286 -14.13 2.70 -7.56
CA ALA A 286 -14.30 2.13 -6.23
C ALA A 286 -13.94 3.20 -5.18
N SER A 287 -14.71 3.39 -4.12
CA SER A 287 -14.24 4.28 -3.04
C SER A 287 -13.05 3.65 -2.31
N LEU A 288 -11.99 4.43 -2.10
CA LEU A 288 -10.82 4.00 -1.36
C LEU A 288 -11.09 4.10 0.14
N PHE A 289 -10.80 3.00 0.85
CA PHE A 289 -10.56 2.96 2.29
C PHE A 289 -9.18 2.35 2.52
N PHE A 290 -8.54 2.66 3.64
CA PHE A 290 -7.30 2.01 4.02
C PHE A 290 -7.10 1.95 5.53
N ALA A 291 -6.35 0.92 5.96
CA ALA A 291 -5.76 0.82 7.29
C ALA A 291 -4.30 1.32 7.24
N LEU A 292 -3.75 1.74 8.38
CA LEU A 292 -2.32 2.05 8.49
C LEU A 292 -1.50 0.79 8.76
N GLY A 293 -0.26 0.76 8.28
CA GLY A 293 0.76 -0.23 8.60
C GLY A 293 1.93 0.36 9.40
N ASN A 294 2.82 -0.50 9.89
CA ASN A 294 3.99 -0.13 10.71
C ASN A 294 5.02 0.75 9.99
N HIS A 295 5.05 0.71 8.67
CA HIS A 295 5.97 1.48 7.84
C HIS A 295 5.35 2.77 7.30
N ASP A 296 4.04 3.02 7.45
CA ASP A 296 3.40 4.28 7.03
C ASP A 296 3.78 5.51 7.89
N GLY A 297 4.54 5.30 8.97
CA GLY A 297 5.21 6.38 9.69
C GLY A 297 4.38 7.10 10.77
N GLU A 298 3.17 6.64 11.06
CA GLU A 298 2.25 7.24 12.04
C GLU A 298 2.23 6.57 13.43
N SER A 299 3.17 5.64 13.68
CA SER A 299 3.32 4.99 14.98
C SER A 299 3.71 5.98 16.09
N GLY A 300 3.08 5.89 17.26
CA GLY A 300 3.16 6.91 18.33
C GLY A 300 4.56 7.18 18.91
N SER A 301 5.56 6.34 18.61
CA SER A 301 6.95 6.51 19.05
C SER A 301 7.91 7.09 17.98
N ARG A 302 7.40 7.61 16.84
CA ARG A 302 8.24 8.16 15.75
C ARG A 302 7.98 9.64 15.51
N GLY A 303 9.07 10.38 15.23
CA GLY A 303 9.02 11.80 14.84
C GLY A 303 8.41 12.07 13.45
N SER A 304 8.08 11.03 12.67
CA SER A 304 7.41 11.16 11.37
C SER A 304 5.90 11.40 11.46
N THR A 305 5.28 11.14 12.62
CA THR A 305 3.81 10.99 12.75
C THR A 305 3.02 12.23 12.32
N VAL A 306 3.45 13.43 12.71
CA VAL A 306 2.75 14.68 12.33
C VAL A 306 2.79 14.88 10.81
N TRP A 307 3.99 14.80 10.22
CA TRP A 307 4.19 14.94 8.78
C TRP A 307 3.40 13.87 7.99
N ALA A 308 3.49 12.60 8.41
CA ALA A 308 2.85 11.47 7.73
C ALA A 308 1.33 11.64 7.74
N THR A 309 0.76 11.98 8.90
CA THR A 309 -0.69 12.20 9.02
C THR A 309 -1.15 13.40 8.18
N GLN A 310 -0.42 14.52 8.19
CA GLN A 310 -0.77 15.70 7.40
C GLN A 310 -0.68 15.44 5.89
N THR A 311 0.40 14.80 5.42
CA THR A 311 0.58 14.42 4.00
C THR A 311 -0.48 13.41 3.57
N ARG A 312 -0.76 12.38 4.38
CA ARG A 312 -1.83 11.41 4.12
C ARG A 312 -3.19 12.09 4.03
N LYS A 313 -3.58 12.90 5.03
CA LYS A 313 -4.89 13.58 5.04
C LYS A 313 -5.07 14.59 3.92
N ARG A 314 -3.99 15.23 3.46
CA ARG A 314 -3.98 16.05 2.24
C ARG A 314 -4.22 15.17 1.02
N LEU A 315 -3.43 14.12 0.83
CA LEU A 315 -3.41 13.35 -0.42
C LEU A 315 -4.50 12.26 -0.52
N PHE A 316 -5.10 11.80 0.58
CA PHE A 316 -6.03 10.66 0.60
C PHE A 316 -7.27 10.91 1.48
N PRO A 317 -8.50 10.63 1.00
CA PRO A 317 -9.75 10.99 1.68
C PRO A 317 -10.26 9.88 2.63
N ASN A 318 -9.53 9.58 3.71
CA ASN A 318 -10.04 8.65 4.73
C ASN A 318 -11.26 9.24 5.46
N PRO A 319 -12.20 8.42 5.98
CA PRO A 319 -13.34 8.91 6.75
C PRO A 319 -12.97 9.64 8.04
N GLU A 320 -13.89 10.50 8.49
CA GLU A 320 -13.90 11.10 9.83
C GLU A 320 -15.36 11.13 10.33
N PRO A 321 -15.62 11.24 11.64
CA PRO A 321 -16.99 11.13 12.16
C PRO A 321 -17.92 12.22 11.61
N ASP A 322 -19.08 11.77 11.11
CA ASP A 322 -20.16 12.61 10.59
C ASP A 322 -21.52 11.95 10.91
N HIS A 323 -22.54 12.12 10.06
CA HIS A 323 -23.84 11.46 10.25
C HIS A 323 -23.85 9.96 9.86
N PHE A 324 -22.81 9.49 9.19
CA PHE A 324 -22.72 8.18 8.56
C PHE A 324 -21.57 7.33 9.13
N TYR A 325 -20.41 7.95 9.36
CA TYR A 325 -19.23 7.35 9.94
C TYR A 325 -19.11 7.67 11.43
N THR A 326 -18.57 6.72 12.19
CA THR A 326 -18.01 7.00 13.53
C THR A 326 -16.55 6.56 13.55
N GLY A 327 -15.73 7.07 14.46
CA GLY A 327 -14.27 6.91 14.45
C GLY A 327 -13.61 7.83 15.45
N ASN A 328 -12.42 8.37 15.12
CA ASN A 328 -11.67 9.28 15.99
C ASN A 328 -12.50 10.43 16.59
N GLU A 329 -12.66 10.45 17.92
CA GLU A 329 -13.29 11.58 18.63
C GLU A 329 -12.27 12.60 19.16
N GLN A 330 -11.08 12.15 19.56
CA GLN A 330 -10.03 13.05 20.06
C GLN A 330 -9.30 13.76 18.92
N LYS A 331 -9.23 15.10 19.02
CA LYS A 331 -8.36 15.94 18.21
C LYS A 331 -6.97 16.06 18.85
N ASP A 332 -5.96 15.88 18.02
CA ASP A 332 -4.59 16.30 18.29
C ASP A 332 -4.39 17.77 17.85
N PRO A 333 -3.56 18.58 18.55
CA PRO A 333 -3.38 20.00 18.23
C PRO A 333 -2.76 20.30 16.86
N GLU A 334 -1.90 19.44 16.34
CA GLU A 334 -1.12 19.66 15.10
C GLU A 334 -1.78 19.02 13.87
N ILE A 335 -2.50 17.91 14.05
CA ILE A 335 -3.10 17.14 12.94
C ILE A 335 -4.63 17.12 12.96
N GLY A 336 -5.29 17.60 14.02
CA GLY A 336 -6.74 17.49 14.20
C GLY A 336 -7.16 16.05 14.49
N LEU A 337 -8.25 15.57 13.88
CA LEU A 337 -8.62 14.15 13.95
C LEU A 337 -7.63 13.30 13.14
N PRO A 338 -7.07 12.21 13.67
CA PRO A 338 -6.11 11.37 12.93
C PRO A 338 -6.66 10.71 11.65
N GLN A 339 -7.94 10.34 11.60
CA GLN A 339 -8.56 9.60 10.48
C GLN A 339 -7.89 8.23 10.23
N ASP A 340 -7.66 7.48 11.30
CA ASP A 340 -6.94 6.19 11.31
C ASP A 340 -7.79 5.00 11.81
N TYR A 341 -8.83 5.24 12.63
CA TYR A 341 -9.86 4.26 12.94
C TYR A 341 -11.27 4.81 12.70
N TYR A 342 -12.12 4.00 12.08
CA TYR A 342 -13.47 4.38 11.66
C TYR A 342 -14.34 3.16 11.32
N GLN A 343 -15.65 3.34 11.30
CA GLN A 343 -16.62 2.32 10.90
C GLN A 343 -17.83 2.89 10.17
N TRP A 344 -18.54 2.00 9.46
CA TRP A 344 -19.85 2.26 8.86
C TRP A 344 -20.61 0.94 8.63
N LYS A 345 -21.87 1.04 8.18
CA LYS A 345 -22.63 -0.08 7.63
C LYS A 345 -22.72 0.01 6.11
N TRP A 346 -22.81 -1.14 5.43
CA TRP A 346 -23.08 -1.23 4.00
C TRP A 346 -23.88 -2.50 3.71
N GLY A 347 -25.13 -2.36 3.27
CA GLY A 347 -26.07 -3.49 3.20
C GLY A 347 -26.24 -4.16 4.57
N ASP A 348 -26.08 -5.49 4.59
CA ASP A 348 -26.16 -6.30 5.82
C ASP A 348 -24.86 -6.30 6.67
N ALA A 349 -23.81 -5.61 6.22
CA ALA A 349 -22.47 -5.70 6.80
C ALA A 349 -22.04 -4.44 7.57
N GLN A 350 -21.22 -4.64 8.61
CA GLN A 350 -20.46 -3.60 9.32
C GLN A 350 -18.99 -3.69 8.92
N PHE A 351 -18.38 -2.55 8.60
CA PHE A 351 -16.95 -2.42 8.26
C PHE A 351 -16.28 -1.62 9.37
N ILE A 352 -15.15 -2.12 9.90
CA ILE A 352 -14.42 -1.53 11.00
C ILE A 352 -12.93 -1.51 10.64
N VAL A 353 -12.34 -0.32 10.57
CA VAL A 353 -10.90 -0.12 10.37
C VAL A 353 -10.27 0.31 11.70
N LEU A 354 -9.14 -0.30 12.04
CA LEU A 354 -8.41 -0.10 13.29
C LEU A 354 -6.94 0.24 13.01
N ASP A 355 -6.35 1.05 13.89
CA ASP A 355 -4.93 1.35 13.91
C ASP A 355 -4.30 0.89 15.24
N PRO A 356 -3.44 -0.15 15.26
CA PRO A 356 -2.69 -0.55 16.46
C PRO A 356 -1.39 0.26 16.67
N PHE A 357 -0.94 1.04 15.69
CA PHE A 357 0.40 1.64 15.65
C PHE A 357 0.50 2.99 16.35
N ARG A 358 -0.48 3.89 16.17
CA ARG A 358 -0.46 5.20 16.85
C ARG A 358 -0.50 5.04 18.37
N TYR A 359 -1.25 4.07 18.87
CA TYR A 359 -1.52 3.91 20.30
C TYR A 359 -0.53 2.95 21.01
N THR A 360 0.15 2.08 20.26
CA THR A 360 1.29 1.29 20.77
C THR A 360 2.52 2.18 20.95
N THR A 361 2.59 2.87 22.09
CA THR A 361 3.70 3.79 22.43
C THR A 361 4.90 3.10 23.09
N GLN A 362 4.71 1.89 23.64
CA GLN A 362 5.78 1.10 24.23
C GLN A 362 6.31 0.06 23.24
N ARG A 363 7.60 0.14 22.90
CA ARG A 363 8.24 -0.81 22.00
C ARG A 363 8.51 -2.14 22.71
N SER A 364 7.94 -3.24 22.22
CA SER A 364 8.31 -4.59 22.65
C SER A 364 9.82 -4.79 22.53
N ARG A 365 10.48 -5.12 23.64
CA ARG A 365 11.93 -5.41 23.65
C ARG A 365 12.23 -6.89 23.39
N ASP A 366 11.29 -7.77 23.74
CA ASP A 366 11.50 -9.22 23.82
C ASP A 366 10.56 -10.03 22.91
N GLY A 367 9.90 -9.39 21.93
CA GLY A 367 8.89 -10.05 21.08
C GLY A 367 7.60 -10.41 21.84
N ASN A 368 7.37 -9.75 22.98
CA ASN A 368 6.17 -9.92 23.77
C ASN A 368 4.98 -9.22 23.10
N ASN A 369 3.94 -10.00 22.81
CA ASN A 369 2.67 -9.55 22.22
C ASN A 369 1.91 -8.55 23.09
N TRP A 370 2.07 -8.60 24.43
CA TRP A 370 1.37 -7.71 25.38
C TRP A 370 1.72 -6.21 25.26
N SER A 371 2.71 -5.82 24.44
CA SER A 371 2.99 -4.39 24.22
C SER A 371 2.04 -3.74 23.21
N TRP A 372 1.36 -4.53 22.37
CA TRP A 372 0.44 -4.02 21.36
C TRP A 372 -0.90 -3.67 21.98
N THR A 373 -1.47 -2.54 21.58
CA THR A 373 -2.77 -2.08 22.07
C THR A 373 -3.45 -1.18 21.03
N LEU A 374 -4.79 -1.19 20.99
CA LEU A 374 -5.57 -0.16 20.31
C LEU A 374 -5.55 1.19 21.05
N GLY A 375 -5.09 1.21 22.30
CA GLY A 375 -5.30 2.31 23.23
C GLY A 375 -6.73 2.33 23.77
N GLU A 376 -6.89 2.86 24.98
CA GLU A 376 -8.16 2.80 25.72
C GLU A 376 -9.35 3.40 24.97
N GLN A 377 -9.16 4.49 24.23
CA GLN A 377 -10.25 5.18 23.51
C GLN A 377 -10.77 4.36 22.32
N GLN A 378 -9.89 3.94 21.42
CA GLN A 378 -10.26 3.10 20.28
C GLN A 378 -10.81 1.76 20.75
N TYR A 379 -10.26 1.17 21.82
CA TYR A 379 -10.80 -0.06 22.41
C TYR A 379 -12.23 0.12 22.96
N ARG A 380 -12.49 1.20 23.71
CA ARG A 380 -13.85 1.51 24.22
C ARG A 380 -14.83 1.82 23.09
N TRP A 381 -14.40 2.58 22.08
CA TRP A 381 -15.15 2.85 20.85
C TRP A 381 -15.48 1.55 20.10
N LEU A 382 -14.51 0.65 19.92
CA LEU A 382 -14.68 -0.64 19.28
C LEU A 382 -15.68 -1.50 20.05
N LYS A 383 -15.53 -1.60 21.37
CA LYS A 383 -16.47 -2.32 22.24
C LYS A 383 -17.90 -1.79 22.06
N SER A 384 -18.10 -0.48 22.19
CA SER A 384 -19.40 0.17 21.99
C SER A 384 -19.98 -0.12 20.61
N SER A 385 -19.13 -0.09 19.59
CA SER A 385 -19.48 -0.37 18.18
C SER A 385 -19.88 -1.82 17.90
N LEU A 386 -19.29 -2.77 18.63
CA LEU A 386 -19.64 -4.20 18.56
C LEU A 386 -20.92 -4.52 19.35
N GLU A 387 -21.18 -3.79 20.44
CA GLU A 387 -22.35 -3.97 21.30
C GLU A 387 -23.61 -3.26 20.76
N SER A 388 -23.46 -2.16 20.00
CA SER A 388 -24.58 -1.33 19.52
C SER A 388 -25.06 -1.64 18.09
N ILE A 389 -24.20 -2.18 17.23
CA ILE A 389 -24.54 -2.42 15.82
C ILE A 389 -24.90 -3.89 15.58
N ASP A 390 -26.19 -4.13 15.33
CA ASP A 390 -26.64 -5.38 14.72
C ASP A 390 -26.26 -5.40 13.22
N ALA A 391 -25.49 -6.41 12.83
CA ALA A 391 -25.02 -6.65 11.49
C ALA A 391 -24.81 -8.15 11.28
N LYS A 392 -25.26 -8.66 10.13
CA LYS A 392 -25.19 -10.08 9.77
C LYS A 392 -23.77 -10.51 9.43
N TYR A 393 -22.99 -9.58 8.87
CA TYR A 393 -21.57 -9.75 8.59
C TYR A 393 -20.80 -8.59 9.22
N ARG A 394 -19.57 -8.86 9.65
CA ARG A 394 -18.68 -7.85 10.24
C ARG A 394 -17.29 -8.10 9.71
N PHE A 395 -16.67 -7.08 9.13
CA PHE A 395 -15.31 -7.13 8.60
C PHE A 395 -14.44 -6.17 9.40
N VAL A 396 -13.41 -6.70 10.05
CA VAL A 396 -12.43 -5.92 10.82
C VAL A 396 -11.09 -5.92 10.08
N PHE A 397 -10.55 -4.73 9.86
CA PHE A 397 -9.34 -4.47 9.09
C PHE A 397 -8.28 -3.78 9.96
N LEU A 398 -7.08 -4.35 9.99
CA LEU A 398 -5.87 -3.85 10.64
C LEU A 398 -4.67 -4.55 10.02
N HIS A 399 -3.57 -3.83 9.78
CA HIS A 399 -2.37 -4.39 9.15
C HIS A 399 -1.66 -5.42 10.04
N HIS A 400 -1.53 -5.11 11.33
CA HIS A 400 -1.06 -6.03 12.35
C HIS A 400 -2.15 -6.30 13.38
N LEU A 401 -2.20 -7.54 13.86
CA LEU A 401 -3.04 -7.91 14.98
C LEU A 401 -2.53 -7.28 16.28
N VAL A 402 -3.45 -7.04 17.21
CA VAL A 402 -3.10 -6.71 18.59
C VAL A 402 -2.76 -8.03 19.30
N GLY A 403 -1.46 -8.27 19.45
CA GLY A 403 -0.91 -9.59 19.76
C GLY A 403 -0.93 -10.55 18.56
N GLY A 404 -0.58 -11.83 18.73
CA GLY A 404 -0.56 -12.79 17.62
C GLY A 404 0.13 -14.11 17.96
N SER A 405 0.39 -14.96 16.96
CA SER A 405 1.20 -16.18 17.16
C SER A 405 1.92 -16.66 15.89
N PRO A 406 3.19 -17.10 15.98
CA PRO A 406 4.16 -16.82 17.04
C PRO A 406 4.87 -15.47 16.82
N ALA A 407 5.02 -14.67 17.88
CA ALA A 407 5.83 -13.43 18.01
C ALA A 407 5.60 -12.25 17.00
N ASN A 408 4.83 -12.42 15.93
CA ASN A 408 4.82 -11.50 14.79
C ASN A 408 3.43 -10.95 14.40
N ASN A 409 2.53 -10.72 15.34
CA ASN A 409 1.22 -10.05 15.09
C ASN A 409 0.35 -10.67 13.98
N ARG A 410 0.44 -11.99 13.79
CA ARG A 410 -0.20 -12.78 12.73
C ARG A 410 -1.06 -13.90 13.32
N GLY A 411 -1.95 -14.46 12.50
CA GLY A 411 -2.83 -15.58 12.86
C GLY A 411 -4.31 -15.21 13.07
N GLY A 412 -4.78 -14.17 12.39
CA GLY A 412 -6.20 -13.83 12.21
C GLY A 412 -7.14 -14.01 13.41
N VAL A 413 -8.26 -14.67 13.13
CA VAL A 413 -9.30 -15.02 14.10
C VAL A 413 -8.84 -16.14 15.04
N GLU A 414 -7.89 -16.96 14.58
CA GLU A 414 -7.31 -18.10 15.28
C GLU A 414 -6.61 -17.67 16.58
N VAL A 415 -5.99 -16.47 16.57
CA VAL A 415 -5.26 -15.89 17.70
C VAL A 415 -5.95 -14.69 18.36
N ALA A 416 -6.97 -14.11 17.73
CA ALA A 416 -7.64 -12.89 18.21
C ALA A 416 -8.19 -13.00 19.65
N GLN A 417 -8.59 -14.21 20.05
CA GLN A 417 -9.12 -14.52 21.39
C GLN A 417 -8.05 -14.73 22.48
N LEU A 418 -6.75 -14.74 22.12
CA LEU A 418 -5.66 -15.12 23.03
C LEU A 418 -5.02 -13.93 23.76
N TRP A 419 -5.32 -12.71 23.35
CA TRP A 419 -4.68 -11.48 23.84
C TRP A 419 -5.73 -10.42 24.22
N GLU A 420 -5.38 -9.51 25.12
CA GLU A 420 -6.20 -8.34 25.41
C GLU A 420 -5.92 -7.23 24.37
N TRP A 421 -6.97 -6.55 23.91
CA TRP A 421 -6.89 -5.55 22.85
C TRP A 421 -6.77 -4.10 23.38
N GLY A 422 -7.11 -3.89 24.66
CA GLY A 422 -7.16 -2.56 25.30
C GLY A 422 -5.83 -2.06 25.89
N GLY A 423 -4.91 -2.97 26.22
CA GLY A 423 -3.66 -2.68 26.95
C GLY A 423 -3.83 -2.63 28.45
#